data_AF-A0A9D5FUN5-F1
#
_entry.id   AF-A0A9D5FUN5-F1
#
_cell.length_a   1.000
_cell.length_b   1.000
_cell.length_c   1.000
_cell.angle_alpha   90.00
_cell.angle_beta   90.00
_cell.angle_gamma   90.00
#
_symmetry.space_group_name_H-M   'P 1'
#
loop_
_entity.id
_entity.type
_entity.pdbx_description
1 polymer ?
#
loop_
_entity_poly.entity_id
_entity_poly.type
_entity_poly.pdbx_seq_one_letter_code
_entity_poly.pdbx_strand_id
1 'polypeptide(L)'
;MELAVSAFIKELGDFAYELSVTDHVWHVLFPDRDGMWHRLHINKYKDTFYITNVAGDSVSLECEPETGVRAMDSFGSSSFPVDSDSQVCHAWAPLIESARKWLGVVLKNWISANKRMQVEYPLRYRYGVVPNAIIRASLPDVYRLDRECGKDKCRKLVRLVEEGFFMREANTEVSSMSAADYFEYCRIAYIAGKRKEDALDESLSGRDMYSRYADGRHEGLLDIDPQSPQEFADWIDGKHPKKTGGGHPWEIKRGGNTTHIDLAVFRPFPHRPEGFKVELRGEAIGRMVETLRMFLAIHKAKRPISIANPEGVRKRLLAQDNIGIIPSYASLHRANQHFGRDEDVFDVMHYDDLGRFKRRIVPFITWEPLPVLKPRDA
;
A
#
# COMPACT_ATOMS: atom_id res chain seq x y z
N MET A 1 33.55 16.67 -7.85
CA MET A 1 32.50 15.69 -7.46
C MET A 1 32.85 14.29 -7.95
N GLU A 2 33.10 14.10 -9.25
CA GLU A 2 33.40 12.78 -9.86
C GLU A 2 34.46 11.96 -9.14
N LEU A 3 35.64 12.54 -8.86
CA LEU A 3 36.71 11.85 -8.13
C LEU A 3 36.28 11.33 -6.75
N ALA A 4 35.41 12.09 -6.05
CA ALA A 4 34.94 11.71 -4.73
C ALA A 4 33.91 10.56 -4.81
N VAL A 5 33.02 10.58 -5.81
CA VAL A 5 32.03 9.53 -6.05
C VAL A 5 32.71 8.24 -6.53
N SER A 6 33.66 8.34 -7.45
CA SER A 6 34.46 7.20 -7.92
C SER A 6 35.24 6.55 -6.76
N ALA A 7 35.87 7.36 -5.91
CA ALA A 7 36.55 6.87 -4.70
C ALA A 7 35.57 6.20 -3.72
N PHE A 8 34.38 6.79 -3.52
CA PHE A 8 33.33 6.20 -2.68
C PHE A 8 32.86 4.84 -3.21
N ILE A 9 32.60 4.71 -4.52
CA ILE A 9 32.19 3.44 -5.14
C ILE A 9 33.28 2.38 -4.99
N LYS A 10 34.55 2.77 -5.16
CA LYS A 10 35.69 1.88 -4.95
C LYS A 10 35.74 1.37 -3.51
N GLU A 11 35.64 2.26 -2.52
CA GLU A 11 35.61 1.92 -1.10
C GLU A 11 34.38 1.06 -0.73
N LEU A 12 33.22 1.33 -1.34
CA LEU A 12 32.00 0.54 -1.15
C LEU A 12 32.18 -0.92 -1.60
N GLY A 13 33.08 -1.16 -2.56
CA GLY A 13 33.48 -2.48 -3.02
C GLY A 13 34.06 -3.38 -1.93
N ASP A 14 34.55 -2.81 -0.82
CA ASP A 14 35.09 -3.57 0.32
C ASP A 14 33.98 -4.07 1.27
N PHE A 15 32.71 -3.71 1.01
CA PHE A 15 31.57 -4.06 1.85
C PHE A 15 30.65 -5.09 1.20
N ALA A 16 30.03 -5.90 2.05
CA ALA A 16 28.99 -6.84 1.65
C ALA A 16 27.76 -6.09 1.12
N TYR A 17 27.08 -6.71 0.17
CA TYR A 17 25.86 -6.21 -0.45
C TYR A 17 24.74 -7.22 -0.31
N GLU A 18 23.52 -6.73 -0.47
CA GLU A 18 22.31 -7.55 -0.63
C GLU A 18 22.02 -7.74 -2.12
N LEU A 19 21.40 -8.86 -2.47
CA LEU A 19 20.90 -9.09 -3.82
C LEU A 19 19.43 -8.71 -3.89
N SER A 20 19.10 -7.74 -4.75
CA SER A 20 17.71 -7.44 -5.13
C SER A 20 17.49 -7.91 -6.56
N VAL A 21 16.84 -9.06 -6.73
CA VAL A 21 16.76 -9.79 -8.01
C VAL A 21 18.17 -10.14 -8.50
N THR A 22 18.75 -9.37 -9.43
CA THR A 22 20.11 -9.53 -9.94
C THR A 22 21.07 -8.43 -9.51
N ASP A 23 20.56 -7.40 -8.83
CA ASP A 23 21.31 -6.17 -8.60
C ASP A 23 22.02 -6.22 -7.25
N HIS A 24 23.22 -5.64 -7.19
CA HIS A 24 23.92 -5.47 -5.92
C HIS A 24 23.42 -4.20 -5.25
N VAL A 25 22.95 -4.34 -4.01
CA VAL A 25 22.38 -3.23 -3.24
C VAL A 25 23.17 -3.00 -1.96
N TRP A 26 23.51 -1.73 -1.72
CA TRP A 26 24.06 -1.28 -0.45
C TRP A 26 23.13 -0.23 0.16
N HIS A 27 23.00 -0.30 1.48
CA HIS A 27 22.40 0.74 2.29
C HIS A 27 23.44 1.30 3.24
N VAL A 28 23.78 2.57 3.08
CA VAL A 28 24.77 3.25 3.92
C VAL A 28 24.06 4.29 4.77
N LEU A 29 23.92 4.00 6.06
CA LEU A 29 23.42 4.93 7.07
C LEU A 29 24.62 5.59 7.76
N PHE A 30 24.69 6.92 7.76
CA PHE A 30 25.81 7.66 8.35
C PHE A 30 25.38 9.03 8.88
N PRO A 31 26.04 9.53 9.94
CA PRO A 31 25.93 10.92 10.34
C PRO A 31 26.85 11.81 9.50
N ASP A 32 26.40 13.02 9.18
CA ASP A 32 27.26 14.06 8.64
C ASP A 32 28.07 14.79 9.73
N ARG A 33 28.69 15.90 9.33
CA ARG A 33 29.57 16.72 10.16
C ARG A 33 28.84 17.34 11.35
N ASP A 34 27.55 17.62 11.19
CA ASP A 34 26.68 18.24 12.17
C ASP A 34 25.90 17.19 12.98
N GLY A 35 26.14 15.90 12.71
CA GLY A 35 25.48 14.78 13.37
C GLY A 35 24.10 14.44 12.81
N MET A 36 23.69 15.05 11.69
CA MET A 36 22.45 14.69 11.01
C MET A 36 22.64 13.36 10.27
N TRP A 37 21.69 12.44 10.45
CA TRP A 37 21.74 11.12 9.82
C TRP A 37 21.17 11.13 8.41
N HIS A 38 21.89 10.48 7.50
CA HIS A 38 21.55 10.30 6.09
C HIS A 38 21.47 8.82 5.73
N ARG A 39 20.73 8.52 4.66
CA ARG A 39 20.61 7.18 4.09
C ARG A 39 20.89 7.23 2.59
N LEU A 40 21.99 6.62 2.18
CA LEU A 40 22.24 6.34 0.77
C LEU A 40 21.75 4.94 0.43
N HIS A 41 20.95 4.84 -0.63
CA HIS A 41 20.66 3.60 -1.32
C HIS A 41 21.49 3.57 -2.59
N ILE A 42 22.32 2.53 -2.72
CA ILE A 42 23.18 2.32 -3.88
C ILE A 42 22.75 1.03 -4.54
N ASN A 43 22.36 1.11 -5.81
CA ASN A 43 22.08 -0.05 -6.66
C ASN A 43 23.15 -0.10 -7.76
N LYS A 44 23.74 -1.28 -7.97
CA LYS A 44 24.58 -1.56 -9.14
C LYS A 44 23.81 -2.45 -10.09
N TYR A 45 23.52 -1.92 -11.28
CA TYR A 45 22.95 -2.66 -12.39
C TYR A 45 23.95 -2.67 -13.56
N LYS A 46 24.37 -3.87 -13.97
CA LYS A 46 25.49 -4.05 -14.90
C LYS A 46 26.74 -3.33 -14.38
N ASP A 47 27.25 -2.33 -15.09
CA ASP A 47 28.43 -1.54 -14.72
C ASP A 47 28.09 -0.12 -14.23
N THR A 48 26.80 0.17 -14.07
CA THR A 48 26.30 1.49 -13.67
C THR A 48 25.85 1.47 -12.21
N PHE A 49 26.27 2.48 -11.45
CA PHE A 49 25.86 2.70 -10.07
C PHE A 49 24.82 3.82 -9.99
N TYR A 50 23.70 3.53 -9.35
CA TYR A 50 22.65 4.50 -9.04
C TYR A 50 22.69 4.81 -7.54
N ILE A 51 22.89 6.07 -7.18
CA ILE A 51 23.04 6.53 -5.79
C ILE A 51 21.90 7.50 -5.47
N THR A 52 21.06 7.14 -4.51
CA THR A 52 19.91 7.94 -4.08
C THR A 52 20.04 8.31 -2.61
N ASN A 53 19.86 9.60 -2.27
CA ASN A 53 19.68 10.04 -0.89
C ASN A 53 18.20 9.88 -0.50
N VAL A 54 17.88 8.83 0.24
CA VAL A 54 16.50 8.39 0.48
C VAL A 54 15.67 9.40 1.29
N ALA A 55 16.33 10.22 2.12
CA ALA A 55 15.66 11.20 2.99
C ALA A 55 15.90 12.66 2.55
N GLY A 56 16.65 12.90 1.48
CA GLY A 56 17.05 14.23 1.06
C GLY A 56 16.39 14.67 -0.25
N ASP A 57 16.39 15.97 -0.48
CA ASP A 57 15.78 16.60 -1.68
C ASP A 57 16.72 16.60 -2.90
N SER A 58 17.82 15.85 -2.84
CA SER A 58 18.82 15.83 -3.91
C SER A 58 18.44 14.86 -5.02
N VAL A 59 18.62 15.27 -6.27
CA VAL A 59 18.53 14.39 -7.44
C VAL A 59 19.47 13.19 -7.29
N SER A 60 19.02 12.00 -7.71
CA SER A 60 19.84 10.79 -7.72
C SER A 60 21.02 10.94 -8.67
N LEU A 61 22.11 10.25 -8.37
CA LEU A 61 23.29 10.19 -9.22
C LEU A 61 23.33 8.86 -9.98
N GLU A 62 23.77 8.94 -11.22
CA GLU A 62 24.21 7.82 -12.03
C GLU A 62 25.70 7.93 -12.26
N CYS A 63 26.44 6.86 -11.99
CA CYS A 63 27.88 6.81 -12.15
C CYS A 63 28.29 5.57 -12.93
N GLU A 64 28.94 5.80 -14.06
CA GLU A 64 29.64 4.77 -14.82
C GLU A 64 31.15 4.98 -14.66
N PRO A 65 31.92 3.95 -14.28
CA PRO A 65 33.35 4.08 -14.05
C PRO A 65 34.14 4.70 -15.22
N GLU A 66 33.67 4.52 -16.45
CA GLU A 66 34.33 4.99 -17.68
C GLU A 66 33.75 6.31 -18.22
N THR A 67 32.48 6.61 -17.95
CA THR A 67 31.72 7.70 -18.58
C THR A 67 31.55 8.93 -17.69
N GLY A 68 31.75 8.78 -16.36
CA GLY A 68 31.67 9.88 -15.39
C GLY A 68 30.43 9.84 -14.48
N VAL A 69 30.13 10.94 -13.79
CA VAL A 69 28.98 11.06 -12.88
C VAL A 69 27.98 12.07 -13.43
N ARG A 70 26.72 11.67 -13.54
CA ARG A 70 25.62 12.54 -13.98
C ARG A 70 24.45 12.51 -13.00
N ALA A 71 23.69 13.59 -12.94
CA ALA A 71 22.39 13.57 -12.29
C ALA A 71 21.41 12.74 -13.13
N MET A 72 20.54 11.97 -12.48
CA MET A 72 19.46 11.26 -13.16
C MET A 72 18.34 12.22 -13.53
N ASP A 73 17.76 12.01 -14.71
CA ASP A 73 16.48 12.63 -15.07
C ASP A 73 15.37 12.09 -14.16
N SER A 74 14.52 12.98 -13.65
CA SER A 74 13.39 12.60 -12.80
C SER A 74 12.36 11.78 -13.60
N PHE A 75 12.34 10.46 -13.40
CA PHE A 75 11.30 9.59 -13.95
C PHE A 75 10.06 9.61 -13.04
N GLY A 76 9.09 10.49 -13.34
CA GLY A 76 7.80 10.56 -12.65
C GLY A 76 7.62 11.77 -11.73
N SER A 77 6.50 11.83 -11.00
CA SER A 77 5.82 12.99 -10.39
C SER A 77 6.60 13.93 -9.46
N SER A 78 7.90 13.74 -9.24
CA SER A 78 8.76 14.72 -8.59
C SER A 78 9.24 15.73 -9.61
N SER A 79 8.48 16.82 -9.76
CA SER A 79 8.84 18.01 -10.53
C SER A 79 9.92 18.81 -9.82
N PHE A 80 11.14 18.27 -9.68
CA PHE A 80 12.30 19.10 -9.37
C PHE A 80 13.01 19.38 -10.68
N PRO A 81 13.14 20.66 -11.09
CA PRO A 81 13.89 21.00 -12.29
C PRO A 81 15.32 20.46 -12.16
N VAL A 82 15.88 20.07 -13.31
CA VAL A 82 17.29 19.71 -13.44
C VAL A 82 18.12 20.89 -12.93
N ASP A 83 18.56 20.79 -11.69
CA ASP A 83 19.42 21.79 -11.06
C ASP A 83 20.74 21.82 -11.82
N SER A 84 21.29 23.02 -12.00
CA SER A 84 22.59 23.21 -12.65
C SER A 84 23.66 22.30 -12.02
N ASP A 85 24.63 21.81 -12.81
CA ASP A 85 25.71 20.92 -12.35
C ASP A 85 26.42 21.42 -11.06
N SER A 86 26.46 22.74 -10.87
CA SER A 86 27.01 23.40 -9.67
C SER A 86 26.21 23.11 -8.40
N GLN A 87 24.88 23.11 -8.46
CA GLN A 87 24.00 22.83 -7.31
C GLN A 87 24.05 21.35 -6.91
N VAL A 88 24.06 20.44 -7.90
CA VAL A 88 24.23 19.00 -7.67
C VAL A 88 25.57 18.73 -6.98
N CYS A 89 26.65 19.36 -7.45
CA CYS A 89 27.96 19.26 -6.82
C CYS A 89 27.96 19.78 -5.37
N HIS A 90 27.28 20.90 -5.10
CA HIS A 90 27.22 21.48 -3.76
C HIS A 90 26.46 20.59 -2.77
N ALA A 91 25.38 19.94 -3.21
CA ALA A 91 24.60 19.02 -2.38
C ALA A 91 25.34 17.70 -2.12
N TRP A 92 25.92 17.10 -3.15
CA TRP A 92 26.47 15.74 -3.04
C TRP A 92 27.90 15.67 -2.50
N ALA A 93 28.75 16.66 -2.76
CA ALA A 93 30.15 16.56 -2.32
C ALA A 93 30.30 16.42 -0.78
N PRO A 94 29.59 17.19 0.06
CA PRO A 94 29.66 17.03 1.51
C PRO A 94 29.07 15.69 2.01
N LEU A 95 28.01 15.20 1.35
CA LEU A 95 27.37 13.93 1.66
C LEU A 95 28.30 12.75 1.37
N ILE A 96 28.89 12.71 0.18
CA ILE A 96 29.83 11.65 -0.23
C ILE A 96 31.07 11.66 0.67
N GLU A 97 31.60 12.83 1.00
CA GLU A 97 32.74 12.93 1.93
C GLU A 97 32.40 12.34 3.31
N SER A 98 31.19 12.63 3.83
CA SER A 98 30.73 12.11 5.12
C SER A 98 30.49 10.60 5.06
N ALA A 99 29.90 10.09 3.97
CA ALA A 99 29.70 8.67 3.74
C ALA A 99 31.04 7.91 3.73
N ARG A 100 32.04 8.42 3.00
CA ARG A 100 33.39 7.82 2.94
C ARG A 100 34.08 7.80 4.31
N LYS A 101 34.00 8.91 5.07
CA LYS A 101 34.51 8.94 6.45
C LYS A 101 33.84 7.87 7.31
N TRP A 102 32.53 7.67 7.14
CA TRP A 102 31.80 6.62 7.84
C TRP A 102 32.22 5.22 7.40
N LEU A 103 32.44 4.95 6.10
CA LEU A 103 33.00 3.68 5.63
C LEU A 103 34.33 3.37 6.35
N GLY A 104 35.20 4.38 6.50
CA GLY A 104 36.44 4.23 7.27
C GLY A 104 36.24 3.90 8.75
N VAL A 105 35.16 4.37 9.38
CA VAL A 105 34.78 3.99 10.76
C VAL A 105 34.30 2.54 10.80
N VAL A 106 33.48 2.13 9.85
CA VAL A 106 32.94 0.77 9.77
C VAL A 106 34.05 -0.24 9.49
N LEU A 107 35.00 0.05 8.59
CA LEU A 107 36.16 -0.83 8.32
C LEU A 107 37.00 -1.09 9.58
N LYS A 108 37.17 -0.11 10.46
CA LYS A 108 37.95 -0.27 11.69
C LYS A 108 37.25 -1.17 12.71
N ASN A 109 35.93 -1.04 12.85
CA ASN A 109 35.14 -1.83 13.80
C ASN A 109 33.66 -1.83 13.42
N TRP A 110 33.28 -2.74 12.52
CA TRP A 110 31.93 -2.75 11.96
C TRP A 110 30.86 -3.07 13.00
N ILE A 111 31.15 -3.93 13.99
CA ILE A 111 30.21 -4.25 15.08
C ILE A 111 29.88 -3.00 15.89
N SER A 112 30.89 -2.25 16.33
CA SER A 112 30.69 -1.04 17.14
C SER A 112 30.00 0.07 16.34
N ALA A 113 30.35 0.23 15.07
CA ALA A 113 29.72 1.20 14.18
C ALA A 113 28.22 0.89 13.96
N ASN A 114 27.87 -0.36 13.70
CA ASN A 114 26.47 -0.78 13.55
C ASN A 114 25.70 -0.68 14.87
N LYS A 115 26.32 -1.00 16.03
CA LYS A 115 25.70 -0.77 17.34
C LYS A 115 25.39 0.70 17.57
N ARG A 116 26.31 1.60 17.22
CA ARG A 116 26.11 3.05 17.30
C ARG A 116 24.92 3.50 16.45
N MET A 117 24.86 3.04 15.20
CA MET A 117 23.73 3.32 14.29
C MET A 117 22.39 2.85 14.87
N GLN A 118 22.33 1.64 15.45
CA GLN A 118 21.09 1.12 16.07
C GLN A 118 20.57 2.02 17.21
N VAL A 119 21.45 2.74 17.90
CA VAL A 119 21.07 3.66 19.00
C VAL A 119 20.77 5.06 18.48
N GLU A 120 21.61 5.59 17.58
CA GLU A 120 21.59 7.01 17.20
C GLU A 120 20.71 7.31 15.99
N TYR A 121 20.43 6.35 15.11
CA TYR A 121 19.66 6.62 13.89
C TYR A 121 18.22 7.07 14.25
N PRO A 122 17.73 8.23 13.76
CA PRO A 122 16.47 8.81 14.24
C PRO A 122 15.26 7.91 14.03
N LEU A 123 14.43 7.76 15.06
CA LEU A 123 13.20 6.96 15.00
C LEU A 123 12.24 7.41 13.89
N ARG A 124 12.22 8.71 13.57
CA ARG A 124 11.41 9.26 12.46
C ARG A 124 11.80 8.76 11.07
N TYR A 125 12.94 8.09 10.94
CA TYR A 125 13.44 7.53 9.70
C TYR A 125 13.40 6.00 9.64
N ARG A 126 12.76 5.37 10.64
CA ARG A 126 12.65 3.92 10.78
C ARG A 126 11.26 3.43 10.41
N TYR A 127 11.19 2.18 9.97
CA TYR A 127 9.97 1.42 9.86
C TYR A 127 9.71 0.65 11.16
N GLY A 128 8.45 0.44 11.49
CA GLY A 128 8.04 -0.43 12.58
C GLY A 128 6.55 -0.65 12.61
N VAL A 129 6.10 -1.48 13.54
CA VAL A 129 4.68 -1.77 13.75
C VAL A 129 4.29 -1.52 15.19
N VAL A 130 3.07 -1.04 15.40
CA VAL A 130 2.50 -0.83 16.73
C VAL A 130 1.07 -1.37 16.79
N PRO A 131 0.66 -2.06 17.86
CA PRO A 131 -0.70 -2.56 17.97
C PRO A 131 -1.72 -1.41 17.88
N ASN A 132 -2.74 -1.55 17.02
CA ASN A 132 -3.76 -0.52 16.81
C ASN A 132 -4.53 -0.22 18.11
N ALA A 133 -4.69 -1.20 18.99
CA ALA A 133 -5.25 -1.00 20.33
C ALA A 133 -4.50 0.07 21.15
N ILE A 134 -3.17 0.12 21.07
CA ILE A 134 -2.34 1.12 21.76
C ILE A 134 -2.55 2.50 21.15
N ILE A 135 -2.61 2.59 19.82
CA ILE A 135 -2.90 3.83 19.10
C ILE A 135 -4.27 4.39 19.50
N ARG A 136 -5.33 3.57 19.43
CA ARG A 136 -6.70 4.00 19.80
C ARG A 136 -6.86 4.39 21.27
N ALA A 137 -6.06 3.79 22.16
CA ALA A 137 -6.07 4.12 23.59
C ALA A 137 -5.25 5.36 23.94
N SER A 138 -4.36 5.79 23.04
CA SER A 138 -3.40 6.87 23.28
C SER A 138 -3.71 8.15 22.50
N LEU A 139 -4.21 8.03 21.27
CA LEU A 139 -4.55 9.15 20.40
C LEU A 139 -6.08 9.37 20.45
N PRO A 140 -6.56 10.48 21.06
CA PRO A 140 -8.00 10.73 21.19
C PRO A 140 -8.69 11.03 19.85
N ASP A 141 -7.96 11.67 18.94
CA ASP A 141 -8.47 12.21 17.67
C ASP A 141 -8.23 11.28 16.47
N VAL A 142 -7.64 10.10 16.71
CA VAL A 142 -7.42 9.13 15.64
C VAL A 142 -8.77 8.66 15.09
N TYR A 143 -8.85 8.54 13.76
CA TYR A 143 -10.01 7.99 13.10
C TYR A 143 -10.35 6.59 13.64
N ARG A 144 -11.64 6.33 13.87
CA ARG A 144 -12.11 5.06 14.42
C ARG A 144 -13.23 4.47 13.59
N LEU A 145 -12.85 3.47 12.79
CA LEU A 145 -13.76 2.65 11.97
C LEU A 145 -14.95 2.12 12.80
N ASP A 146 -14.68 1.62 14.01
CA ASP A 146 -15.70 1.03 14.89
C ASP A 146 -16.72 2.07 15.37
N ARG A 147 -16.29 3.31 15.61
CA ARG A 147 -17.16 4.41 16.03
C ARG A 147 -18.07 4.86 14.89
N GLU A 148 -17.52 5.06 13.70
CA GLU A 148 -18.29 5.53 12.54
C GLU A 148 -19.22 4.43 11.97
N CYS A 149 -18.80 3.16 12.01
CA CYS A 149 -19.64 2.03 11.64
C CYS A 149 -20.79 1.84 12.65
N GLY A 150 -20.51 2.04 13.94
CA GLY A 150 -21.46 1.89 15.04
C GLY A 150 -21.46 0.48 15.63
N LYS A 151 -21.64 0.40 16.95
CA LYS A 151 -21.42 -0.83 17.75
C LYS A 151 -22.20 -2.04 17.25
N ASP A 152 -23.48 -1.89 16.91
CA ASP A 152 -24.32 -3.03 16.53
C ASP A 152 -23.92 -3.61 15.17
N LYS A 153 -23.56 -2.75 14.20
CA LYS A 153 -23.05 -3.17 12.89
C LYS A 153 -21.69 -3.86 13.05
N CYS A 154 -20.81 -3.31 13.88
CA CYS A 154 -19.51 -3.93 14.19
C CYS A 154 -19.70 -5.34 14.78
N ARG A 155 -20.54 -5.48 15.82
CA ARG A 155 -20.83 -6.79 16.43
C ARG A 155 -21.38 -7.79 15.42
N LYS A 156 -22.29 -7.35 14.55
CA LYS A 156 -22.86 -8.20 13.50
C LYS A 156 -21.78 -8.69 12.52
N LEU A 157 -20.89 -7.82 12.06
CA LEU A 157 -19.80 -8.18 11.15
C LEU A 157 -18.81 -9.15 11.79
N VAL A 158 -18.36 -8.86 13.01
CA VAL A 158 -17.46 -9.74 13.77
C VAL A 158 -18.09 -11.13 13.92
N ARG A 159 -19.36 -11.19 14.31
CA ARG A 159 -20.09 -12.46 14.46
C ARG A 159 -20.18 -13.26 13.16
N LEU A 160 -20.43 -12.61 12.02
CA LEU A 160 -20.44 -13.29 10.71
C LEU A 160 -19.09 -13.97 10.41
N VAL A 161 -17.98 -13.30 10.72
CA VAL A 161 -16.64 -13.90 10.56
C VAL A 161 -16.46 -15.08 11.51
N GLU A 162 -16.77 -14.92 12.80
CA GLU A 162 -16.57 -15.94 13.83
C GLU A 162 -17.47 -17.17 13.66
N GLU A 163 -18.67 -17.02 13.10
CA GLU A 163 -19.59 -18.13 12.79
C GLU A 163 -19.24 -18.85 11.47
N GLY A 164 -18.16 -18.43 10.80
CA GLY A 164 -17.69 -19.01 9.54
C GLY A 164 -18.63 -18.71 8.36
N PHE A 165 -19.36 -17.58 8.38
CA PHE A 165 -20.29 -17.21 7.31
C PHE A 165 -19.63 -17.26 5.93
N PHE A 166 -18.42 -16.71 5.82
CA PHE A 166 -17.66 -16.59 4.57
C PHE A 166 -17.02 -17.90 4.08
N MET A 167 -17.06 -18.96 4.90
CA MET A 167 -16.51 -20.27 4.55
C MET A 167 -17.58 -21.22 3.99
N ARG A 168 -18.84 -20.81 3.97
CA ARG A 168 -19.96 -21.63 3.50
C ARG A 168 -20.38 -21.18 2.11
N GLU A 169 -20.23 -22.05 1.12
CA GLU A 169 -20.57 -21.76 -0.29
C GLU A 169 -22.00 -21.19 -0.43
N ALA A 170 -22.98 -21.77 0.28
CA ALA A 170 -24.37 -21.31 0.26
C ALA A 170 -24.58 -19.83 0.67
N ASN A 171 -23.63 -19.22 1.37
CA ASN A 171 -23.68 -17.83 1.80
C ASN A 171 -22.97 -16.87 0.83
N THR A 172 -22.08 -17.38 -0.01
CA THR A 172 -21.18 -16.56 -0.83
C THR A 172 -21.27 -16.84 -2.33
N GLU A 173 -21.88 -17.97 -2.71
CA GLU A 173 -22.00 -18.42 -4.09
C GLU A 173 -23.45 -18.35 -4.58
N VAL A 174 -23.61 -17.99 -5.84
CA VAL A 174 -24.87 -17.99 -6.58
C VAL A 174 -24.75 -19.01 -7.70
N SER A 175 -25.72 -19.91 -7.86
CA SER A 175 -25.66 -20.96 -8.89
C SER A 175 -25.85 -20.45 -10.32
N SER A 176 -26.65 -19.39 -10.50
CA SER A 176 -26.93 -18.74 -11.78
C SER A 176 -27.15 -17.24 -11.56
N MET A 177 -26.69 -16.41 -12.50
CA MET A 177 -26.77 -14.96 -12.40
C MET A 177 -26.95 -14.37 -13.79
N SER A 178 -27.86 -13.41 -13.93
CA SER A 178 -28.01 -12.53 -15.09
C SER A 178 -27.38 -11.15 -14.81
N ALA A 179 -27.25 -10.30 -15.83
CA ALA A 179 -26.78 -8.93 -15.60
C ALA A 179 -27.79 -8.12 -14.75
N ALA A 180 -29.10 -8.39 -14.89
CA ALA A 180 -30.14 -7.78 -14.06
C ALA A 180 -29.96 -8.14 -12.58
N ASP A 181 -29.61 -9.39 -12.27
CA ASP A 181 -29.30 -9.80 -10.90
C ASP A 181 -28.12 -9.00 -10.34
N TYR A 182 -27.03 -8.89 -11.11
CA TYR A 182 -25.87 -8.08 -10.72
C TYR A 182 -26.24 -6.62 -10.48
N PHE A 183 -27.03 -6.00 -11.37
CA PHE A 183 -27.47 -4.61 -11.20
C PHE A 183 -28.36 -4.41 -9.97
N GLU A 184 -29.06 -5.44 -9.50
CA GLU A 184 -29.78 -5.37 -8.22
C GLU A 184 -28.84 -5.39 -7.01
N TYR A 185 -27.71 -6.13 -7.06
CA TYR A 185 -26.65 -5.97 -6.05
C TYR A 185 -26.12 -4.54 -6.05
N CYS A 186 -25.85 -3.97 -7.23
CA CYS A 186 -25.40 -2.59 -7.37
C CYS A 186 -26.40 -1.61 -6.76
N ARG A 187 -27.71 -1.75 -7.04
CA ARG A 187 -28.78 -0.92 -6.47
C ARG A 187 -28.72 -0.91 -4.94
N ILE A 188 -28.67 -2.09 -4.32
CA ILE A 188 -28.62 -2.23 -2.87
C ILE A 188 -27.35 -1.57 -2.31
N ALA A 189 -26.21 -1.78 -2.96
CA ALA A 189 -24.94 -1.18 -2.58
C ALA A 189 -24.98 0.34 -2.66
N TYR A 190 -25.44 0.93 -3.77
CA TYR A 190 -25.53 2.39 -3.93
C TYR A 190 -26.38 3.05 -2.85
N ILE A 191 -27.58 2.53 -2.61
CA ILE A 191 -28.51 3.06 -1.60
C ILE A 191 -27.89 2.98 -0.20
N ALA A 192 -27.27 1.86 0.14
CA ALA A 192 -26.68 1.64 1.47
C ALA A 192 -25.36 2.39 1.69
N GLY A 193 -24.59 2.58 0.62
CA GLY A 193 -23.27 3.20 0.64
C GLY A 193 -23.27 4.72 0.56
N LYS A 194 -24.42 5.34 0.23
CA LYS A 194 -24.53 6.80 0.06
C LYS A 194 -24.00 7.56 1.28
N ARG A 195 -23.20 8.59 1.00
CA ARG A 195 -22.79 9.59 1.98
C ARG A 195 -23.79 10.74 2.00
N LYS A 196 -23.67 11.64 2.98
CA LYS A 196 -24.61 12.77 3.12
C LYS A 196 -24.50 13.74 1.95
N GLU A 197 -23.29 13.86 1.42
CA GLU A 197 -22.90 14.70 0.30
C GLU A 197 -23.14 14.05 -1.08
N ASP A 198 -23.46 12.76 -1.13
CA ASP A 198 -23.69 12.05 -2.40
C ASP A 198 -25.08 12.40 -2.97
N ALA A 199 -25.10 12.94 -4.19
CA ALA A 199 -26.33 13.16 -4.96
C ALA A 199 -26.81 11.85 -5.62
N LEU A 200 -27.37 10.95 -4.81
CA LEU A 200 -27.94 9.68 -5.26
C LEU A 200 -29.44 9.82 -5.57
N ASP A 201 -29.84 9.43 -6.77
CA ASP A 201 -31.24 9.33 -7.18
C ASP A 201 -31.76 7.91 -6.94
N GLU A 202 -32.50 7.70 -5.85
CA GLU A 202 -33.03 6.39 -5.44
C GLU A 202 -34.16 5.86 -6.34
N SER A 203 -34.71 6.70 -7.24
CA SER A 203 -35.78 6.32 -8.16
C SER A 203 -35.28 5.52 -9.36
N LEU A 204 -33.99 5.65 -9.70
CA LEU A 204 -33.34 4.95 -10.81
C LEU A 204 -33.35 3.43 -10.62
N SER A 205 -33.42 2.67 -11.72
CA SER A 205 -33.21 1.21 -11.68
C SER A 205 -31.76 0.88 -11.31
N GLY A 206 -31.48 -0.37 -10.90
CA GLY A 206 -30.10 -0.79 -10.60
C GLY A 206 -29.15 -0.63 -11.78
N ARG A 207 -29.65 -0.88 -13.00
CA ARG A 207 -28.90 -0.73 -14.25
C ARG A 207 -28.60 0.74 -14.53
N ASP A 208 -29.56 1.62 -14.31
CA ASP A 208 -29.38 3.07 -14.50
C ASP A 208 -28.44 3.65 -13.44
N MET A 209 -28.54 3.19 -12.19
CA MET A 209 -27.60 3.55 -11.13
C MET A 209 -26.17 3.12 -11.50
N TYR A 210 -25.98 1.89 -11.97
CA TYR A 210 -24.67 1.42 -12.41
C TYR A 210 -24.13 2.27 -13.58
N SER A 211 -24.95 2.50 -14.62
CA SER A 211 -24.58 3.34 -15.76
C SER A 211 -24.15 4.76 -15.34
N ARG A 212 -24.85 5.34 -14.36
CA ARG A 212 -24.61 6.71 -13.89
C ARG A 212 -23.45 6.85 -12.92
N TYR A 213 -23.29 5.91 -12.00
CA TYR A 213 -22.44 6.07 -10.81
C TYR A 213 -21.16 5.21 -10.81
N ALA A 214 -21.11 4.14 -11.61
CA ALA A 214 -19.91 3.33 -11.76
C ALA A 214 -18.79 4.09 -12.51
N ASP A 215 -17.62 3.48 -12.59
CA ASP A 215 -16.47 3.98 -13.34
C ASP A 215 -16.77 4.27 -14.83
N GLY A 216 -17.73 3.56 -15.42
CA GLY A 216 -18.18 3.78 -16.79
C GLY A 216 -17.40 2.98 -17.83
N ARG A 217 -16.22 2.43 -17.50
CA ARG A 217 -15.52 1.46 -18.37
C ARG A 217 -16.10 0.05 -18.17
N HIS A 218 -17.36 -0.14 -18.57
CA HIS A 218 -18.14 -1.34 -18.29
C HIS A 218 -17.83 -2.57 -19.18
N GLU A 219 -16.90 -2.47 -20.14
CA GLU A 219 -16.46 -3.57 -21.00
C GLU A 219 -17.58 -4.39 -21.66
N GLY A 220 -18.63 -3.70 -22.13
CA GLY A 220 -19.79 -4.33 -22.76
C GLY A 220 -20.82 -4.96 -21.81
N LEU A 221 -20.66 -4.83 -20.48
CA LEU A 221 -21.64 -5.36 -19.50
C LEU A 221 -23.03 -4.72 -19.65
N LEU A 222 -23.11 -3.46 -20.08
CA LEU A 222 -24.38 -2.80 -20.40
C LEU A 222 -24.96 -3.25 -21.75
N ASP A 223 -24.19 -3.92 -22.60
CA ASP A 223 -24.58 -4.25 -23.97
C ASP A 223 -25.06 -5.69 -24.15
N ILE A 224 -25.05 -6.49 -23.08
CA ILE A 224 -25.64 -7.84 -23.03
C ILE A 224 -27.12 -7.80 -22.64
N ASP A 225 -27.87 -8.84 -23.00
CA ASP A 225 -29.24 -9.06 -22.56
C ASP A 225 -29.27 -9.18 -21.02
N PRO A 226 -29.89 -8.21 -20.33
CA PRO A 226 -29.89 -8.20 -18.87
C PRO A 226 -30.62 -9.39 -18.25
N GLN A 227 -31.53 -10.05 -18.97
CA GLN A 227 -32.31 -11.17 -18.44
C GLN A 227 -31.69 -12.53 -18.75
N SER A 228 -30.64 -12.61 -19.58
CA SER A 228 -30.01 -13.87 -20.00
C SER A 228 -28.87 -14.28 -19.06
N PRO A 229 -29.02 -15.35 -18.25
CA PRO A 229 -27.91 -15.86 -17.45
C PRO A 229 -26.77 -16.42 -18.29
N GLN A 230 -27.09 -16.92 -19.50
CA GLN A 230 -26.09 -17.45 -20.42
C GLN A 230 -25.20 -16.34 -20.97
N GLU A 231 -25.77 -15.21 -21.39
CA GLU A 231 -24.95 -14.08 -21.87
C GLU A 231 -24.05 -13.52 -20.76
N PHE A 232 -24.56 -13.44 -19.52
CA PHE A 232 -23.74 -13.02 -18.38
C PHE A 232 -22.60 -14.02 -18.10
N ALA A 233 -22.87 -15.33 -18.13
CA ALA A 233 -21.87 -16.37 -17.97
C ALA A 233 -20.79 -16.30 -19.07
N ASP A 234 -21.18 -16.15 -20.33
CA ASP A 234 -20.26 -16.02 -21.46
C ASP A 234 -19.45 -14.72 -21.38
N TRP A 235 -20.03 -13.65 -20.86
CA TRP A 235 -19.32 -12.38 -20.64
C TRP A 235 -18.28 -12.49 -19.52
N ILE A 236 -18.62 -13.15 -18.40
CA ILE A 236 -17.68 -13.45 -17.30
C ILE A 236 -16.52 -14.31 -17.78
N ASP A 237 -16.80 -15.32 -18.62
CA ASP A 237 -15.79 -16.24 -19.15
C ASP A 237 -14.97 -15.64 -20.31
N GLY A 238 -15.25 -14.41 -20.73
CA GLY A 238 -14.57 -13.76 -21.86
C GLY A 238 -14.92 -14.33 -23.24
N LYS A 239 -16.00 -15.10 -23.35
CA LYS A 239 -16.48 -15.73 -24.59
C LYS A 239 -17.46 -14.82 -25.35
N HIS A 240 -18.12 -13.89 -24.67
CA HIS A 240 -19.13 -13.03 -25.27
C HIS A 240 -18.50 -11.94 -26.17
N PRO A 241 -19.01 -11.69 -27.40
CA PRO A 241 -18.42 -10.73 -28.35
C PRO A 241 -18.44 -9.28 -27.88
N LYS A 242 -19.29 -8.93 -26.91
CA LYS A 242 -19.33 -7.59 -26.31
C LYS A 242 -18.24 -7.38 -25.26
N LYS A 243 -17.63 -8.45 -24.73
CA LYS A 243 -16.59 -8.34 -23.72
C LYS A 243 -15.34 -7.73 -24.35
N THR A 244 -14.93 -6.58 -23.86
CA THR A 244 -13.63 -5.97 -24.18
C THR A 244 -12.66 -6.14 -23.00
N GLY A 245 -11.40 -5.73 -23.19
CA GLY A 245 -10.39 -5.71 -22.13
C GLY A 245 -9.96 -4.29 -21.75
N GLY A 246 -9.39 -4.15 -20.55
CA GLY A 246 -8.80 -2.89 -20.05
C GLY A 246 -9.75 -1.93 -19.35
N GLY A 247 -10.99 -2.34 -19.09
CA GLY A 247 -11.98 -1.59 -18.31
C GLY A 247 -12.10 -2.04 -16.85
N HIS A 248 -13.08 -1.47 -16.16
CA HIS A 248 -13.30 -1.60 -14.71
C HIS A 248 -14.78 -1.86 -14.41
N PRO A 249 -15.37 -2.96 -14.93
CA PRO A 249 -16.81 -3.24 -14.82
C PRO A 249 -17.30 -3.48 -13.39
N TRP A 250 -16.38 -3.73 -12.48
CA TRP A 250 -16.69 -3.97 -11.07
C TRP A 250 -16.61 -2.72 -10.20
N GLU A 251 -16.00 -1.64 -10.70
CA GLU A 251 -15.79 -0.40 -9.95
C GLU A 251 -17.10 0.38 -9.84
N ILE A 252 -17.91 -0.01 -8.86
CA ILE A 252 -19.22 0.60 -8.61
C ILE A 252 -19.09 1.97 -7.97
N LYS A 253 -18.00 2.26 -7.25
CA LYS A 253 -17.71 3.61 -6.76
C LYS A 253 -16.32 4.05 -7.17
N ARG A 254 -16.30 5.14 -7.96
CA ARG A 254 -15.07 5.73 -8.47
C ARG A 254 -14.11 6.10 -7.36
N GLY A 255 -12.84 5.81 -7.59
CA GLY A 255 -11.76 6.25 -6.71
C GLY A 255 -10.42 6.22 -7.40
N GLY A 256 -9.41 6.65 -6.65
CA GLY A 256 -8.05 6.37 -7.05
C GLY A 256 -7.80 4.86 -6.99
N ASN A 257 -6.63 4.51 -7.47
CA ASN A 257 -6.01 3.18 -7.45
C ASN A 257 -6.07 2.41 -6.11
N THR A 258 -6.34 3.10 -4.99
CA THR A 258 -6.52 2.52 -3.65
C THR A 258 -7.85 2.85 -2.98
N THR A 259 -8.70 3.71 -3.57
CA THR A 259 -9.90 4.27 -2.90
C THR A 259 -11.20 4.02 -3.65
N HIS A 260 -11.17 3.21 -4.71
CA HIS A 260 -12.38 2.72 -5.36
C HIS A 260 -13.05 1.63 -4.50
N ILE A 261 -14.32 1.34 -4.80
CA ILE A 261 -15.03 0.18 -4.25
C ILE A 261 -15.49 -0.67 -5.44
N ASP A 262 -15.06 -1.92 -5.44
CA ASP A 262 -15.49 -2.92 -6.41
C ASP A 262 -16.58 -3.82 -5.83
N LEU A 263 -17.54 -4.17 -6.68
CA LEU A 263 -18.45 -5.29 -6.47
C LEU A 263 -18.10 -6.36 -7.50
N ALA A 264 -17.05 -7.10 -7.23
CA ALA A 264 -16.47 -8.05 -8.17
C ALA A 264 -17.34 -9.31 -8.28
N VAL A 265 -17.49 -9.82 -9.51
CA VAL A 265 -18.08 -11.13 -9.79
C VAL A 265 -17.05 -12.00 -10.50
N PHE A 266 -16.88 -13.23 -10.02
CA PHE A 266 -15.94 -14.19 -10.59
C PHE A 266 -16.39 -15.63 -10.35
N ARG A 267 -15.78 -16.58 -11.07
CA ARG A 267 -16.00 -18.02 -10.85
C ARG A 267 -15.41 -18.43 -9.51
N PRO A 268 -16.12 -19.20 -8.66
CA PRO A 268 -15.62 -19.59 -7.34
C PRO A 268 -14.28 -20.33 -7.39
N PHE A 269 -14.08 -21.16 -8.43
CA PHE A 269 -12.83 -21.87 -8.68
C PHE A 269 -12.41 -21.75 -10.14
N PRO A 270 -11.10 -21.63 -10.46
CA PRO A 270 -10.62 -21.51 -11.84
C PRO A 270 -11.03 -22.66 -12.77
N HIS A 271 -11.28 -23.84 -12.23
CA HIS A 271 -11.62 -25.05 -12.98
C HIS A 271 -13.10 -25.47 -12.86
N ARG A 272 -13.92 -24.68 -12.15
CA ARG A 272 -15.35 -24.92 -11.98
C ARG A 272 -16.13 -23.88 -12.77
N PRO A 273 -16.75 -24.25 -13.92
CA PRO A 273 -17.50 -23.30 -14.74
C PRO A 273 -18.87 -22.97 -14.13
N GLU A 274 -19.32 -23.69 -13.11
CA GLU A 274 -20.62 -23.42 -12.48
C GLU A 274 -20.54 -22.38 -11.36
N GLY A 275 -21.60 -21.59 -11.26
CA GLY A 275 -21.79 -20.61 -10.20
C GLY A 275 -20.93 -19.36 -10.32
N PHE A 276 -21.17 -18.46 -9.37
CA PHE A 276 -20.56 -17.14 -9.27
C PHE A 276 -20.34 -16.78 -7.82
N LYS A 277 -19.25 -16.10 -7.53
CA LYS A 277 -19.01 -15.44 -6.25
C LYS A 277 -19.10 -13.93 -6.45
N VAL A 278 -19.92 -13.27 -5.64
CA VAL A 278 -19.98 -11.81 -5.55
C VAL A 278 -19.16 -11.38 -4.34
N GLU A 279 -18.24 -10.44 -4.53
CA GLU A 279 -17.34 -9.98 -3.47
C GLU A 279 -17.19 -8.47 -3.48
N LEU A 280 -17.43 -7.87 -2.32
CA LEU A 280 -17.24 -6.44 -2.13
C LEU A 280 -15.78 -6.17 -1.73
N ARG A 281 -15.09 -5.32 -2.50
CA ARG A 281 -13.68 -4.94 -2.27
C ARG A 281 -13.59 -3.44 -2.08
N GLY A 282 -13.06 -3.00 -0.94
CA GLY A 282 -13.03 -1.58 -0.58
C GLY A 282 -12.26 -1.38 0.71
N GLU A 283 -11.01 -1.83 0.73
CA GLU A 283 -10.23 -2.00 1.97
C GLU A 283 -9.64 -0.68 2.51
N ALA A 284 -9.60 0.40 1.71
CA ALA A 284 -9.13 1.70 2.17
C ALA A 284 -9.91 2.20 3.37
N ILE A 285 -9.20 2.68 4.39
CA ILE A 285 -9.80 3.11 5.66
C ILE A 285 -10.91 4.16 5.48
N GLY A 286 -10.71 5.14 4.59
CA GLY A 286 -11.71 6.17 4.28
C GLY A 286 -12.92 5.71 3.46
N ARG A 287 -12.92 4.47 2.97
CA ARG A 287 -14.05 3.82 2.26
C ARG A 287 -14.67 2.69 3.05
N MET A 288 -13.97 2.17 4.06
CA MET A 288 -14.34 0.93 4.74
C MET A 288 -15.74 0.98 5.37
N VAL A 289 -16.14 2.07 6.02
CA VAL A 289 -17.49 2.18 6.61
C VAL A 289 -18.58 2.03 5.56
N GLU A 290 -18.37 2.65 4.41
CA GLU A 290 -19.27 2.59 3.28
C GLU A 290 -19.35 1.16 2.72
N THR A 291 -18.21 0.53 2.45
CA THR A 291 -18.08 -0.89 2.06
C THR A 291 -18.83 -1.82 3.02
N LEU A 292 -18.68 -1.61 4.33
CA LEU A 292 -19.35 -2.40 5.37
C LEU A 292 -20.87 -2.19 5.39
N ARG A 293 -21.36 -0.97 5.12
CA ARG A 293 -22.80 -0.69 4.98
C ARG A 293 -23.38 -1.39 3.77
N MET A 294 -22.70 -1.35 2.63
CA MET A 294 -23.10 -2.05 1.41
C MET A 294 -23.21 -3.56 1.67
N PHE A 295 -22.16 -4.17 2.24
CA PHE A 295 -22.16 -5.59 2.57
C PHE A 295 -23.34 -5.97 3.48
N LEU A 296 -23.54 -5.23 4.58
CA LEU A 296 -24.62 -5.53 5.53
C LEU A 296 -26.02 -5.39 4.92
N ALA A 297 -26.20 -4.47 3.96
CA ALA A 297 -27.46 -4.29 3.25
C ALA A 297 -27.74 -5.46 2.29
N ILE A 298 -26.75 -5.89 1.51
CA ILE A 298 -26.86 -7.06 0.62
C ILE A 298 -27.14 -8.33 1.44
N HIS A 299 -26.40 -8.52 2.53
CA HIS A 299 -26.65 -9.61 3.47
C HIS A 299 -28.07 -9.55 4.07
N LYS A 300 -28.57 -8.35 4.43
CA LYS A 300 -29.95 -8.18 4.93
C LYS A 300 -30.99 -8.54 3.86
N ALA A 301 -30.69 -8.31 2.58
CA ALA A 301 -31.52 -8.72 1.45
C ALA A 301 -31.46 -10.23 1.16
N LYS A 302 -30.73 -11.02 1.98
CA LYS A 302 -30.59 -12.48 1.86
C LYS A 302 -29.98 -12.91 0.52
N ARG A 303 -29.10 -12.08 -0.04
CA ARG A 303 -28.35 -12.37 -1.26
C ARG A 303 -26.96 -12.91 -0.90
N PRO A 304 -26.45 -13.96 -1.58
CA PRO A 304 -25.10 -14.44 -1.35
C PRO A 304 -24.06 -13.35 -1.61
N ILE A 305 -23.14 -13.13 -0.67
CA ILE A 305 -22.15 -12.04 -0.75
C ILE A 305 -20.93 -12.35 0.12
N SER A 306 -19.75 -12.04 -0.41
CA SER A 306 -18.49 -12.03 0.32
C SER A 306 -17.96 -10.60 0.48
N ILE A 307 -16.99 -10.42 1.35
CA ILE A 307 -16.17 -9.21 1.44
C ILE A 307 -14.70 -9.61 1.32
N ALA A 308 -13.87 -8.78 0.68
CA ALA A 308 -12.43 -9.00 0.65
C ALA A 308 -11.86 -9.02 2.07
N ASN A 309 -10.98 -10.00 2.32
CA ASN A 309 -10.27 -10.19 3.59
C ASN A 309 -11.17 -10.08 4.84
N PRO A 310 -12.16 -10.99 5.03
CA PRO A 310 -13.09 -10.92 6.16
C PRO A 310 -12.39 -10.89 7.52
N GLU A 311 -11.26 -11.59 7.65
CA GLU A 311 -10.50 -11.58 8.91
C GLU A 311 -9.77 -10.26 9.15
N GLY A 312 -9.19 -9.64 8.11
CA GLY A 312 -8.67 -8.28 8.20
C GLY A 312 -9.75 -7.28 8.62
N VAL A 313 -10.98 -7.43 8.11
CA VAL A 313 -12.13 -6.63 8.54
C VAL A 313 -12.38 -6.80 10.05
N ARG A 314 -12.45 -8.05 10.53
CA ARG A 314 -12.66 -8.35 11.95
C ARG A 314 -11.55 -7.74 12.81
N LYS A 315 -10.28 -7.96 12.46
CA LYS A 315 -9.13 -7.42 13.20
C LYS A 315 -9.20 -5.90 13.31
N ARG A 316 -9.47 -5.19 12.21
CA ARG A 316 -9.62 -3.73 12.20
C ARG A 316 -10.82 -3.25 13.03
N LEU A 317 -11.94 -3.94 13.03
CA LEU A 317 -13.08 -3.56 13.88
C LEU A 317 -12.75 -3.71 15.37
N LEU A 318 -11.98 -4.74 15.72
CA LEU A 318 -11.59 -5.07 17.09
C LEU A 318 -10.28 -4.40 17.56
N ALA A 319 -9.59 -3.67 16.69
CA ALA A 319 -8.25 -3.12 16.93
C ALA A 319 -7.19 -4.20 17.26
N GLN A 320 -7.35 -5.39 16.67
CA GLN A 320 -6.41 -6.51 16.76
C GLN A 320 -5.37 -6.51 15.63
N ASP A 321 -5.47 -5.55 14.71
CA ASP A 321 -4.50 -5.24 13.67
C ASP A 321 -3.34 -4.36 14.19
N ASN A 322 -2.35 -4.14 13.33
CA ASN A 322 -1.25 -3.22 13.59
C ASN A 322 -1.38 -1.94 12.75
N ILE A 323 -0.79 -0.85 13.25
CA ILE A 323 -0.53 0.36 12.47
C ILE A 323 0.96 0.36 12.11
N GLY A 324 1.26 0.55 10.83
CA GLY A 324 2.64 0.71 10.37
C GLY A 324 3.15 2.12 10.69
N ILE A 325 4.30 2.20 11.34
CA ILE A 325 5.08 3.43 11.48
C ILE A 325 6.05 3.47 10.30
N ILE A 326 5.93 4.50 9.47
CA ILE A 326 6.81 4.66 8.30
C ILE A 326 7.72 5.89 8.48
N PRO A 327 8.88 5.91 7.78
CA PRO A 327 9.77 7.07 7.78
C PRO A 327 9.08 8.35 7.28
N SER A 328 9.50 9.50 7.78
CA SER A 328 8.91 10.79 7.38
C SER A 328 9.11 11.16 5.91
N TYR A 329 10.07 10.54 5.23
CA TYR A 329 10.29 10.71 3.79
C TYR A 329 9.41 9.79 2.93
N ALA A 330 8.76 8.78 3.53
CA ALA A 330 7.91 7.85 2.81
C ALA A 330 6.51 8.44 2.59
N SER A 331 5.97 8.29 1.38
CA SER A 331 4.58 8.64 1.08
C SER A 331 3.63 7.71 1.83
N LEU A 332 2.56 8.25 2.40
CA LEU A 332 1.46 7.46 2.98
C LEU A 332 0.71 6.66 1.90
N HIS A 333 0.80 7.07 0.63
CA HIS A 333 0.12 6.38 -0.46
C HIS A 333 0.70 4.97 -0.65
N ARG A 334 -0.13 3.94 -0.40
CA ARG A 334 0.23 2.51 -0.49
C ARG A 334 1.36 2.07 0.44
N ALA A 335 1.74 2.89 1.44
CA ALA A 335 2.87 2.56 2.31
C ALA A 335 2.65 1.28 3.12
N ASN A 336 1.38 0.91 3.36
CA ASN A 336 1.03 -0.35 4.01
C ASN A 336 1.51 -1.59 3.23
N GLN A 337 1.80 -1.47 1.93
CA GLN A 337 2.33 -2.55 1.09
C GLN A 337 3.80 -2.89 1.39
N HIS A 338 4.51 -2.05 2.13
CA HIS A 338 5.85 -2.36 2.65
C HIS A 338 5.82 -3.56 3.61
N PHE A 339 4.75 -3.66 4.40
CA PHE A 339 4.63 -4.67 5.45
C PHE A 339 4.12 -5.99 4.90
N GLY A 340 4.60 -7.08 5.50
CA GLY A 340 4.18 -8.45 5.22
C GLY A 340 2.69 -8.64 5.47
N ARG A 341 2.07 -9.60 4.76
CA ARG A 341 0.64 -9.92 4.95
C ARG A 341 0.34 -10.47 6.34
N ASP A 342 1.34 -11.10 6.97
CA ASP A 342 1.31 -11.65 8.31
C ASP A 342 1.45 -10.60 9.42
N GLU A 343 1.85 -9.37 9.09
CA GLU A 343 1.94 -8.26 10.04
C GLU A 343 0.60 -7.56 10.29
N ASP A 344 -0.45 -7.90 9.54
CA ASP A 344 -1.80 -7.31 9.65
C ASP A 344 -1.80 -5.77 9.65
N VAL A 345 -0.96 -5.15 8.82
CA VAL A 345 -0.89 -3.69 8.67
C VAL A 345 -1.83 -3.22 7.54
N PHE A 346 -2.92 -2.55 7.92
CA PHE A 346 -3.90 -2.02 6.97
C PHE A 346 -3.86 -0.50 6.83
N ASP A 347 -3.20 0.18 7.76
CA ASP A 347 -3.06 1.63 7.78
C ASP A 347 -1.70 2.02 8.34
N VAL A 348 -1.23 3.19 7.96
CA VAL A 348 0.11 3.68 8.27
C VAL A 348 0.09 5.12 8.73
N MET A 349 1.10 5.50 9.50
CA MET A 349 1.34 6.89 9.89
C MET A 349 2.82 7.18 10.02
N HIS A 350 3.18 8.46 10.00
CA HIS A 350 4.54 8.88 10.32
C HIS A 350 4.76 8.82 11.83
N TYR A 351 6.00 8.56 12.23
CA TYR A 351 6.39 8.61 13.66
C TYR A 351 6.05 9.96 14.31
N ASP A 352 6.11 11.05 13.54
CA ASP A 352 5.84 12.40 14.04
C ASP A 352 4.35 12.65 14.32
N ASP A 353 3.44 11.89 13.70
CA ASP A 353 1.99 11.95 13.94
C ASP A 353 1.60 11.50 15.36
N LEU A 354 2.49 10.76 16.04
CA LEU A 354 2.32 10.41 17.45
C LEU A 354 2.36 11.65 18.36
N GLY A 355 2.95 12.77 17.89
CA GLY A 355 2.98 14.05 18.57
C GLY A 355 3.46 13.98 20.02
N ARG A 356 2.69 14.57 20.94
CA ARG A 356 2.99 14.56 22.39
C ARG A 356 2.91 13.17 23.03
N PHE A 357 2.33 12.18 22.35
CA PHE A 357 2.11 10.83 22.89
C PHE A 357 3.27 9.87 22.61
N LYS A 358 4.32 10.29 21.90
CA LYS A 358 5.52 9.49 21.59
C LYS A 358 6.04 8.70 22.80
N ARG A 359 6.24 9.34 23.95
CA ARG A 359 6.76 8.68 25.17
C ARG A 359 5.91 7.49 25.64
N ARG A 360 4.59 7.54 25.44
CA ARG A 360 3.65 6.47 25.82
C ARG A 360 3.63 5.32 24.83
N ILE A 361 3.87 5.60 23.55
CA ILE A 361 3.64 4.66 22.45
C ILE A 361 4.93 3.98 22.00
N VAL A 362 6.06 4.70 21.97
CA VAL A 362 7.38 4.20 21.54
C VAL A 362 7.76 2.84 22.16
N PRO A 363 7.53 2.60 23.46
CA PRO A 363 7.87 1.29 24.06
C PRO A 363 7.10 0.10 23.47
N PHE A 364 5.98 0.34 22.79
CA PHE A 364 5.14 -0.67 22.14
C PHE A 364 5.38 -0.78 20.63
N ILE A 365 6.30 0.01 20.07
CA ILE A 365 6.68 -0.09 18.67
C ILE A 365 7.73 -1.19 18.52
N THR A 366 7.43 -2.18 17.70
CA THR A 366 8.43 -3.14 17.22
C THR A 366 9.08 -2.56 15.97
N TRP A 367 10.32 -2.10 16.11
CA TRP A 367 11.07 -1.50 15.00
C TRP A 367 11.67 -2.58 14.10
N GLU A 368 11.64 -2.34 12.79
CA GLU A 368 12.38 -3.16 11.83
C GLU A 368 13.89 -3.03 12.05
N PRO A 369 14.67 -4.09 11.79
CA PRO A 369 16.12 -4.02 11.88
C PRO A 369 16.67 -3.03 10.84
N LEU A 370 17.61 -2.18 11.26
CA LEU A 370 18.38 -1.37 10.33
C LEU A 370 19.38 -2.22 9.55
N PRO A 371 19.69 -1.86 8.28
CA PRO A 371 20.66 -2.57 7.46
C PRO A 371 22.03 -2.61 8.13
N VAL A 372 22.71 -3.75 8.06
CA VAL A 372 24.04 -3.95 8.64
C VAL A 372 25.09 -3.76 7.57
N LEU A 373 25.93 -2.75 7.72
CA LEU A 373 27.06 -2.54 6.83
C LEU A 373 28.29 -3.28 7.37
N LYS A 374 28.72 -4.34 6.68
CA LYS A 374 29.88 -5.16 7.07
C LYS A 374 30.92 -5.25 5.96
N PRO A 375 32.23 -5.35 6.26
CA PRO A 375 33.24 -5.67 5.26
C PRO A 375 32.96 -7.04 4.61
N ARG A 376 33.40 -7.25 3.37
CA ARG A 376 33.18 -8.52 2.64
C ARG A 376 33.82 -9.72 3.31
N ASP A 377 35.02 -9.53 3.87
CA ASP A 377 35.85 -10.60 4.43
C ASP A 377 35.76 -10.71 5.97
N ALA A 378 34.71 -10.12 6.57
CA ALA A 378 34.54 -10.02 8.01
C ALA A 378 33.88 -11.22 8.70
#